data_AF-A0A9E5BZQ9-F1
#
_entry.id   AF-A0A9E5BZQ9-F1
#
_cell.length_a   1.000
_cell.length_b   1.000
_cell.length_c   1.000
_cell.angle_alpha   90.00
_cell.angle_beta   90.00
_cell.angle_gamma   90.00
#
_symmetry.space_group_name_H-M   'P 1'
#
loop_
_entity.id
_entity.type
_entity.pdbx_description
1 polymer ?
#
loop_
_entity_poly.entity_id
_entity_poly.type
_entity_poly.pdbx_seq_one_letter_code
_entity_poly.pdbx_strand_id
1 'polypeptide(L)'
;MRENKIKTAWRDDKITYGGWLSIPSAFSAEVMAHQGFDWLCIDMQHGVIDYQVAVTMLQVIGTTDTMPFVRVPWNEPGIIGKMLDAGAYGVIIPLVNDREQAEAAVRACRYAPEGARSYGPTRAAYYAGSDYASHANREIA
;
A
#
# COMPACT_ATOMS: atom_id res chain seq x y z
N MET A 1 15.51 2.45 -2.33
CA MET A 1 14.13 1.98 -2.13
C MET A 1 13.58 1.78 -3.53
N ARG A 2 12.86 0.69 -3.82
CA ARG A 2 12.15 0.53 -5.10
C ARG A 2 11.22 1.74 -5.26
N GLU A 3 11.28 2.37 -6.43
CA GLU A 3 10.52 3.57 -6.73
C GLU A 3 9.02 3.26 -6.84
N ASN A 4 8.18 4.14 -6.29
CA ASN A 4 6.75 4.10 -6.52
C ASN A 4 6.39 4.75 -7.87
N LYS A 5 6.39 3.92 -8.92
CA LYS A 5 6.05 4.32 -10.30
C LYS A 5 4.69 5.03 -10.41
N ILE A 6 3.74 4.73 -9.52
CA ILE A 6 2.42 5.37 -9.51
C ILE A 6 2.51 6.83 -9.08
N LYS A 7 3.31 7.15 -8.06
CA LYS A 7 3.52 8.54 -7.64
C LYS A 7 4.24 9.36 -8.71
N THR A 8 5.22 8.76 -9.37
CA THR A 8 5.91 9.40 -10.50
C THR A 8 4.94 9.67 -11.65
N ALA A 9 4.11 8.69 -12.02
CA ALA A 9 3.08 8.87 -13.05
C ALA A 9 2.07 9.97 -12.70
N TRP A 10 1.55 9.99 -11.47
CA TRP A 10 0.59 11.02 -11.04
C TRP A 10 1.18 12.43 -10.98
N ARG A 11 2.48 12.56 -10.65
CA ARG A 11 3.19 13.86 -10.72
C ARG A 11 3.34 14.38 -12.14
N ASP A 12 3.44 13.46 -13.10
CA ASP A 12 3.49 13.75 -14.54
C ASP A 12 2.11 13.89 -15.18
N ASP A 13 1.03 13.94 -14.38
CA ASP A 13 -0.37 14.01 -14.83
C ASP A 13 -0.76 12.84 -15.77
N LYS A 14 -0.14 11.66 -15.57
CA LYS A 14 -0.44 10.44 -16.32
C LYS A 14 -1.54 9.63 -15.64
N ILE A 15 -2.41 9.05 -16.46
CA ILE A 15 -3.43 8.09 -16.02
C ILE A 15 -2.76 6.78 -15.61
N THR A 16 -3.23 6.19 -14.52
CA THR A 16 -2.87 4.82 -14.11
C THR A 16 -4.13 3.97 -13.94
N TYR A 17 -4.07 2.71 -14.36
CA TYR A 17 -5.17 1.76 -14.33
C TYR A 17 -4.99 0.78 -13.16
N GLY A 18 -5.96 0.81 -12.24
CA GLY A 18 -6.00 -0.05 -11.07
C GLY A 18 -6.98 -1.21 -11.18
N GLY A 19 -6.63 -2.35 -10.60
CA GLY A 19 -7.55 -3.47 -10.38
C GLY A 19 -7.92 -3.62 -8.90
N TRP A 20 -9.16 -4.04 -8.62
CA TRP A 20 -9.67 -4.22 -7.26
C TRP A 20 -9.78 -5.70 -6.91
N LEU A 21 -9.20 -6.11 -5.78
CA LEU A 21 -9.15 -7.50 -5.35
C LEU A 21 -9.96 -7.68 -4.07
N SER A 22 -11.08 -8.39 -4.17
CA SER A 22 -11.97 -8.70 -3.04
C SER A 22 -12.01 -10.20 -2.70
N ILE A 23 -11.35 -11.05 -3.50
CA ILE A 23 -11.27 -12.51 -3.32
C ILE A 23 -9.96 -12.85 -2.57
N PRO A 24 -10.00 -13.64 -1.48
CA PRO A 24 -8.85 -13.92 -0.63
C PRO A 24 -7.99 -15.03 -1.25
N SER A 25 -7.31 -14.73 -2.35
CA SER A 25 -6.53 -15.69 -3.13
C SER A 25 -5.25 -15.07 -3.66
N ALA A 26 -4.10 -15.56 -3.18
CA ALA A 26 -2.79 -15.18 -3.72
C ALA A 26 -2.68 -15.56 -5.20
N PHE A 27 -3.15 -16.74 -5.60
CA PHE A 27 -3.11 -17.15 -7.01
C PHE A 27 -3.92 -16.20 -7.92
N SER A 28 -5.12 -15.79 -7.48
CA SER A 28 -5.90 -14.80 -8.22
C SER A 28 -5.17 -13.45 -8.32
N ALA A 29 -4.51 -13.02 -7.24
CA ALA A 29 -3.74 -11.77 -7.22
C ALA A 29 -2.53 -11.84 -8.16
N GLU A 30 -1.83 -12.98 -8.21
CA GLU A 30 -0.71 -13.23 -9.12
C GLU A 30 -1.16 -13.18 -10.59
N VAL A 31 -2.25 -13.88 -10.93
CA VAL A 31 -2.83 -13.82 -12.29
C VAL A 31 -3.14 -12.38 -12.68
N MET A 32 -3.80 -11.62 -11.79
CA MET A 32 -4.13 -10.21 -12.00
C MET A 32 -2.88 -9.33 -12.16
N ALA A 33 -1.82 -9.58 -11.40
CA ALA A 33 -0.57 -8.83 -11.46
C ALA A 33 0.16 -8.99 -12.80
N HIS A 34 -0.19 -10.00 -13.59
CA HIS A 34 0.33 -10.22 -14.95
C HIS A 34 -0.59 -9.70 -16.07
N GLN A 35 -1.73 -9.06 -15.76
CA GLN A 35 -2.67 -8.55 -16.78
C GLN A 35 -2.35 -7.13 -17.27
N GLY A 36 -1.26 -6.51 -16.79
CA GLY A 36 -0.86 -5.17 -17.21
C GLY A 36 -1.53 -4.02 -16.45
N PHE A 37 -2.05 -4.28 -15.24
CA PHE A 37 -2.47 -3.21 -14.33
C PHE A 37 -1.25 -2.45 -13.80
N ASP A 38 -1.38 -1.13 -13.63
CA ASP A 38 -0.33 -0.32 -13.01
C ASP A 38 -0.26 -0.61 -11.51
N TRP A 39 -1.42 -0.81 -10.88
CA TRP A 39 -1.55 -1.13 -9.46
C TRP A 39 -2.73 -2.05 -9.17
N LEU A 40 -2.63 -2.80 -8.08
CA LEU A 40 -3.72 -3.65 -7.58
C LEU A 40 -4.02 -3.30 -6.14
N CYS A 41 -5.30 -3.04 -5.83
CA CYS A 41 -5.76 -2.77 -4.48
C CYS A 41 -6.36 -4.01 -3.85
N ILE A 42 -5.72 -4.49 -2.77
CA ILE A 42 -6.29 -5.48 -1.87
C ILE A 42 -7.33 -4.80 -0.98
N ASP A 43 -8.58 -5.22 -1.09
CA ASP A 43 -9.68 -4.59 -0.38
C ASP A 43 -9.94 -5.26 0.97
N MET A 44 -9.41 -4.67 2.04
CA MET A 44 -9.64 -5.16 3.40
C MET A 44 -10.83 -4.48 4.09
N GLN A 45 -11.53 -3.57 3.42
CA GLN A 45 -12.73 -2.94 3.99
C GLN A 45 -13.99 -3.75 3.70
N HIS A 46 -14.16 -4.15 2.44
CA HIS A 46 -15.35 -4.86 1.99
C HIS A 46 -15.04 -6.20 1.32
N GLY A 47 -13.78 -6.44 0.94
CA GLY A 47 -13.33 -7.77 0.55
C GLY A 47 -13.27 -8.69 1.76
N VAL A 48 -13.38 -9.99 1.51
CA VAL A 48 -13.31 -11.02 2.56
C VAL A 48 -11.85 -11.39 2.86
N ILE A 49 -10.98 -10.39 2.94
CA ILE A 49 -9.52 -10.53 2.99
C ILE A 49 -9.03 -10.07 4.35
N ASP A 50 -8.44 -10.98 5.11
CA ASP A 50 -7.78 -10.67 6.38
C ASP A 50 -6.30 -10.31 6.19
N TYR A 51 -5.63 -9.97 7.29
CA TYR A 51 -4.22 -9.60 7.26
C TYR A 51 -3.30 -10.69 6.71
N GLN A 52 -3.49 -11.96 7.11
CA GLN A 52 -2.57 -13.04 6.71
C GLN A 52 -2.70 -13.33 5.22
N VAL A 53 -3.93 -13.36 4.70
CA VAL A 53 -4.15 -13.53 3.27
C VAL A 53 -3.65 -12.31 2.49
N ALA A 54 -3.91 -11.09 2.96
CA ALA A 54 -3.39 -9.87 2.35
C ALA A 54 -1.85 -9.89 2.22
N VAL A 55 -1.13 -10.37 3.25
CA VAL A 55 0.34 -10.52 3.19
C VAL A 55 0.77 -11.44 2.04
N THR A 56 0.10 -12.58 1.85
CA THR A 56 0.42 -13.50 0.74
C THR A 56 0.10 -12.90 -0.63
N MET A 57 -0.97 -12.10 -0.75
CA MET A 57 -1.30 -11.37 -1.97
C MET A 57 -0.27 -10.27 -2.26
N LEU A 58 0.18 -9.53 -1.23
CA LEU A 58 1.26 -8.54 -1.36
C LEU A 58 2.60 -9.19 -1.77
N GLN A 59 2.85 -10.43 -1.32
CA GLN A 59 4.03 -11.20 -1.72
C GLN A 59 4.06 -11.46 -3.22
N VAL A 60 2.98 -12.00 -3.78
CA VAL A 60 2.91 -12.32 -5.22
C VAL A 60 2.80 -11.08 -6.10
N ILE A 61 2.07 -10.02 -5.69
CA ILE A 61 2.05 -8.77 -6.46
C ILE A 61 3.46 -8.17 -6.52
N GLY A 62 4.19 -8.22 -5.39
CA GLY A 62 5.52 -7.65 -5.27
C GLY A 62 6.60 -8.29 -6.16
N THR A 63 6.38 -9.49 -6.71
CA THR A 63 7.31 -10.11 -7.67
C THR A 63 7.15 -9.58 -9.10
N THR A 64 6.15 -8.73 -9.33
CA THR A 64 5.83 -8.15 -10.65
C THR A 64 6.12 -6.65 -10.71
N ASP A 65 5.89 -6.04 -11.87
CA ASP A 65 5.94 -4.57 -12.04
C ASP A 65 4.72 -3.83 -11.46
N THR A 66 3.61 -4.55 -11.23
CA THR A 66 2.37 -4.00 -10.68
C THR A 66 2.57 -3.53 -9.24
N MET A 67 2.12 -2.31 -8.92
CA MET A 67 2.30 -1.76 -7.56
C MET A 67 1.24 -2.27 -6.58
N PRO A 68 1.65 -2.77 -5.40
CA PRO A 68 0.71 -3.27 -4.40
C PRO A 68 0.08 -2.13 -3.59
N PHE A 69 -1.24 -2.00 -3.68
CA PHE A 69 -2.05 -1.09 -2.89
C PHE A 69 -2.95 -1.87 -1.93
N VAL A 70 -3.41 -1.22 -0.87
CA VAL A 70 -4.41 -1.76 0.04
C VAL A 70 -5.46 -0.71 0.37
N ARG A 71 -6.73 -1.10 0.41
CA ARG A 71 -7.76 -0.33 1.11
C ARG A 71 -7.90 -0.89 2.50
N VAL A 72 -7.52 -0.09 3.51
CA VAL A 72 -7.64 -0.48 4.93
C VAL A 72 -9.10 -0.40 5.40
N PRO A 73 -9.48 -1.12 6.46
CA PRO A 73 -10.85 -1.08 6.98
C PRO A 73 -11.30 0.31 7.43
N TRP A 74 -10.38 1.10 7.99
CA TRP A 74 -10.65 2.41 8.56
C TRP A 74 -9.40 3.30 8.60
N ASN A 75 -9.58 4.60 8.86
CA ASN A 75 -8.51 5.55 9.15
C ASN A 75 -7.93 5.32 10.56
N GLU A 76 -7.20 4.22 10.72
CA GLU A 76 -6.65 3.78 12.00
C GLU A 76 -5.13 3.53 11.88
N PRO A 77 -4.29 4.25 12.64
CA PRO A 77 -2.83 4.16 12.50
C PRO A 77 -2.24 2.76 12.65
N GLY A 78 -2.84 1.90 13.48
CA GLY A 78 -2.38 0.53 13.71
C GLY A 78 -2.39 -0.30 12.44
N ILE A 79 -3.56 -0.44 11.80
CA ILE A 79 -3.70 -1.23 10.56
C ILE A 79 -2.99 -0.57 9.37
N ILE A 80 -2.97 0.77 9.29
CA ILE A 80 -2.23 1.50 8.24
C ILE A 80 -0.74 1.16 8.32
N GLY A 81 -0.12 1.34 9.50
CA GLY A 81 1.28 1.02 9.71
C GLY A 81 1.59 -0.45 9.41
N LYS A 82 0.74 -1.37 9.90
CA LYS A 82 0.91 -2.81 9.71
C LYS A 82 0.87 -3.23 8.23
N MET A 83 0.00 -2.63 7.42
CA MET A 83 -0.05 -2.92 5.98
C MET A 83 1.13 -2.32 5.21
N LEU A 84 1.59 -1.13 5.61
CA LEU A 84 2.82 -0.56 5.06
C LEU A 84 4.04 -1.40 5.42
N ASP A 85 4.11 -1.96 6.64
CA ASP A 85 5.15 -2.88 7.10
C ASP A 85 5.11 -4.23 6.35
N ALA A 86 3.91 -4.66 5.97
CA ALA A 86 3.67 -5.78 5.08
C ALA A 86 4.09 -5.48 3.63
N GLY A 87 4.43 -4.24 3.28
CA GLY A 87 4.98 -3.86 1.98
C GLY A 87 3.96 -3.33 0.98
N ALA A 88 2.81 -2.82 1.43
CA ALA A 88 1.97 -1.95 0.60
C ALA A 88 2.72 -0.67 0.23
N TYR A 89 2.58 -0.24 -1.03
CA TYR A 89 3.17 0.99 -1.56
C TYR A 89 2.17 2.14 -1.64
N GLY A 90 0.88 1.82 -1.63
CA GLY A 90 -0.18 2.80 -1.47
C GLY A 90 -1.26 2.32 -0.52
N VAL A 91 -1.87 3.26 0.18
CA VAL A 91 -2.94 2.98 1.14
C VAL A 91 -4.15 3.85 0.85
N ILE A 92 -5.26 3.21 0.51
CA ILE A 92 -6.55 3.86 0.33
C ILE A 92 -7.26 3.90 1.68
N ILE A 93 -7.49 5.11 2.18
CA ILE A 93 -8.16 5.34 3.46
C ILE A 93 -9.63 5.67 3.20
N PRO A 94 -10.58 4.83 3.65
CA PRO A 94 -11.99 5.10 3.42
C PRO A 94 -12.51 6.22 4.32
N LEU A 95 -13.60 6.87 3.88
CA LEU A 95 -14.44 7.77 4.68
C LEU A 95 -13.66 8.94 5.33
N VAL A 96 -12.71 9.51 4.60
CA VAL A 96 -12.08 10.80 4.95
C VAL A 96 -13.01 11.93 4.51
N ASN A 97 -13.62 12.60 5.48
CA ASN A 97 -14.68 13.59 5.22
C ASN A 97 -14.28 15.04 5.58
N ASP A 98 -13.17 15.21 6.30
CA ASP A 98 -12.68 16.52 6.72
C ASP A 98 -11.14 16.60 6.66
N ARG A 99 -10.63 17.81 6.90
CA ARG A 99 -9.20 18.11 6.85
C ARG A 99 -8.44 17.33 7.92
N GLU A 100 -8.96 17.30 9.13
CA GLU A 100 -8.34 16.70 10.30
C GLU A 100 -8.14 15.19 10.09
N GLN A 101 -9.14 14.51 9.50
CA GLN A 101 -9.07 13.10 9.11
C GLN A 101 -8.04 12.87 8.00
N ALA A 102 -7.95 13.76 7.02
CA ALA A 102 -6.94 13.67 5.96
C ALA A 102 -5.52 13.84 6.53
N GLU A 103 -5.32 14.81 7.42
CA GLU A 103 -4.05 15.02 8.12
C GLU A 103 -3.67 13.83 9.00
N ALA A 104 -4.65 13.24 9.71
CA ALA A 104 -4.45 12.03 10.52
C ALA A 104 -4.03 10.83 9.65
N ALA A 105 -4.65 10.64 8.49
CA ALA A 105 -4.29 9.60 7.54
C ALA A 105 -2.84 9.76 7.04
N VAL A 106 -2.45 10.97 6.61
CA VAL A 106 -1.08 11.25 6.15
C VAL A 106 -0.07 11.03 7.28
N ARG A 107 -0.38 11.47 8.50
CA ARG A 107 0.49 11.27 9.67
C ARG A 107 0.67 9.79 10.00
N ALA A 108 -0.34 8.94 9.81
CA ALA A 108 -0.25 7.50 10.04
C ALA A 108 0.66 6.79 9.03
N CYS A 109 0.84 7.33 7.82
CA CYS A 109 1.68 6.76 6.78
C CYS A 109 3.17 7.12 6.90
N ARG A 110 3.50 8.23 7.58
CA ARG A 110 4.87 8.79 7.63
C ARG A 110 5.56 8.54 8.96
N TYR A 111 6.85 8.22 8.90
CA TYR A 111 7.74 8.18 10.07
C TYR A 111 8.01 9.59 10.62
N ALA A 112 8.42 9.66 11.89
CA ALA A 112 8.89 10.88 12.50
C ALA A 112 10.08 11.50 11.71
N PRO A 113 10.21 12.84 11.65
CA PRO A 113 9.35 13.85 12.29
C PRO A 113 8.10 14.24 11.48
N GLU A 114 7.95 13.74 10.25
CA GLU A 114 6.86 14.15 9.34
C GLU A 114 5.50 13.51 9.68
N GLY A 115 5.51 12.44 10.48
CA GLY A 115 4.30 11.75 10.91
C GLY A 115 4.49 11.03 12.24
N ALA A 116 3.64 10.04 12.48
CA ALA A 116 3.55 9.29 13.72
C ALA A 116 3.56 7.77 13.52
N ARG A 117 3.90 7.29 12.31
CA ARG A 117 4.08 5.87 12.04
C ARG A 117 5.20 5.31 12.93
N SER A 118 4.91 4.23 13.65
CA SER A 118 5.93 3.49 14.40
C SER A 118 6.85 2.70 13.46
N TYR A 119 8.10 2.51 13.85
CA TYR A 119 9.09 1.80 13.05
C TYR A 119 8.87 0.28 13.08
N GLY A 120 8.53 -0.31 11.93
CA GLY A 120 8.32 -1.76 11.84
C GLY A 120 8.44 -2.39 10.45
N PRO A 121 9.36 -1.98 9.54
CA PRO A 121 9.36 -2.37 8.12
C PRO A 121 9.74 -3.85 7.85
N THR A 122 8.97 -4.78 8.42
CA THR A 122 9.29 -6.20 8.60
C THR A 122 9.42 -6.92 7.27
N ARG A 123 8.41 -6.84 6.40
CA ARG A 123 8.50 -7.31 5.01
C ARG A 123 8.93 -6.19 4.07
N ALA A 124 8.49 -4.97 4.34
CA ALA A 124 8.71 -3.83 3.48
C ALA A 124 10.18 -3.62 3.12
N ALA A 125 11.13 -3.80 4.05
CA ALA A 125 12.56 -3.67 3.77
C ALA A 125 13.09 -4.71 2.75
N TYR A 126 12.57 -5.94 2.75
CA TYR A 126 12.97 -6.97 1.79
C TYR A 126 12.40 -6.72 0.39
N TYR A 127 11.16 -6.23 0.33
CA TYR A 127 10.50 -5.92 -0.93
C TYR A 127 11.03 -4.61 -1.56
N ALA A 128 11.24 -3.59 -0.74
CA ALA A 128 11.55 -2.24 -1.17
C ALA A 128 13.05 -1.91 -1.12
N GLY A 129 13.86 -2.65 -0.38
CA GLY A 129 15.29 -2.37 -0.20
C GLY A 129 15.66 -1.91 1.21
N SER A 130 16.94 -2.07 1.55
CA SER A 130 17.50 -1.83 2.90
C SER A 130 17.43 -0.37 3.34
N ASP A 131 17.29 0.56 2.41
CA ASP A 131 17.16 2.00 2.63
C ASP A 131 15.70 2.47 2.76
N TYR A 132 14.74 1.55 2.96
CA TYR A 132 13.30 1.82 3.07
C TYR A 132 12.99 2.95 4.07
N ALA A 133 13.55 2.89 5.29
CA ALA A 133 13.24 3.84 6.35
C ALA A 133 13.54 5.30 5.95
N SER A 134 14.63 5.52 5.20
CA SER A 134 15.09 6.84 4.78
C SER A 134 14.28 7.43 3.60
N HIS A 135 13.51 6.59 2.91
CA HIS A 135 12.82 6.95 1.67
C HIS A 135 11.30 6.80 1.74
N ALA A 136 10.77 5.97 2.65
CA ALA A 136 9.36 5.61 2.72
C ALA A 136 8.43 6.83 2.74
N ASN A 137 8.75 7.87 3.52
CA ASN A 137 7.94 9.09 3.58
C ASN A 137 7.71 9.74 2.20
N ARG A 138 8.66 9.60 1.26
CA ARG A 138 8.58 10.14 -0.10
C ARG A 138 7.90 9.20 -1.08
N GLU A 139 7.94 7.90 -0.83
CA GLU A 139 7.50 6.86 -1.76
C GLU A 139 6.10 6.30 -1.47
N ILE A 140 5.58 6.38 -0.24
CA ILE A 140 4.21 5.90 0.06
C ILE A 140 3.16 6.81 -0.60
N ALA A 141 2.23 6.19 -1.31
CA ALA A 141 1.07 6.81 -1.95
C ALA A 141 -0.15 6.84 -1.01
#